data_AF-A0A931ME58-F1
#
_entry.id   AF-A0A931ME58-F1
#
_cell.length_a   1.000
_cell.length_b   1.000
_cell.length_c   1.000
_cell.angle_alpha   90.00
_cell.angle_beta   90.00
_cell.angle_gamma   90.00
#
_symmetry.space_group_name_H-M   'P 1'
#
loop_
_entity.id
_entity.type
_entity.pdbx_description
1 polymer ?
#
loop_
_entity_poly.entity_id
_entity_poly.type
_entity_poly.pdbx_seq_one_letter_code
_entity_poly.pdbx_strand_id
1 'polypeptide(L)'
;MTRTLLIRGADIGKKREIYKTVLEANRKAVSAILPGIDSREIDNSARDVIKKAGYAGFFGHGTGHGVGLQVHEAPHITWNRKERIRENMVFTIEPGIYVPGTGGVRIEDMVLVKPKGAEVLTRLPRKLEVI
;
A
#
# COMPACT_ATOMS: atom_id res chain seq x y z
N MET A 1 -1.49 -0.37 10.79
CA MET A 1 -0.91 0.88 10.25
C MET A 1 0.62 0.80 10.32
N THR A 2 1.31 1.29 9.30
CA THR A 2 2.77 1.19 9.15
C THR A 2 3.31 2.49 8.57
N ARG A 3 4.40 2.99 9.14
CA ARG A 3 5.20 4.11 8.63
C ARG A 3 6.67 3.74 8.64
N THR A 4 7.43 4.29 7.70
CA THR A 4 8.88 4.12 7.65
C THR A 4 9.55 5.47 7.90
N LEU A 5 10.50 5.49 8.83
CA LEU A 5 11.41 6.61 9.07
C LEU A 5 12.77 6.22 8.48
N LEU A 6 13.45 7.15 7.83
CA LEU A 6 14.81 6.90 7.33
C LEU A 6 15.83 7.52 8.28
N ILE A 7 16.82 6.75 8.69
CA ILE A 7 17.97 7.26 9.43
C ILE A 7 19.05 7.64 8.41
N ARG A 8 19.68 8.81 8.59
CA ARG A 8 20.81 9.24 7.75
C ARG A 8 21.93 8.19 7.74
N GLY A 9 22.57 8.02 6.59
CA GLY A 9 23.69 7.10 6.43
C GLY A 9 23.84 6.62 5.00
N ALA A 10 24.53 5.49 4.84
CA ALA A 10 24.72 4.85 3.55
C ALA A 10 23.36 4.53 2.86
N ASP A 11 23.37 4.65 1.53
CA ASP A 11 22.25 4.36 0.65
C ASP A 11 20.99 5.22 0.88
N ILE A 12 21.12 6.37 1.55
CA ILE A 12 19.98 7.27 1.80
C ILE A 12 19.31 7.72 0.51
N GLY A 13 20.07 7.89 -0.58
CA GLY A 13 19.53 8.19 -1.91
C GLY A 13 18.60 7.09 -2.41
N LYS A 14 19.03 5.82 -2.31
CA LYS A 14 18.23 4.67 -2.74
C LYS A 14 17.00 4.46 -1.84
N LYS A 15 17.16 4.58 -0.53
CA LYS A 15 16.05 4.49 0.44
C LYS A 15 14.99 5.58 0.20
N ARG A 16 15.41 6.80 -0.17
CA ARG A 16 14.52 7.90 -0.58
C ARG A 16 13.75 7.58 -1.85
N GLU A 17 14.40 7.00 -2.85
CA GLU A 17 13.77 6.56 -4.09
C GLU A 17 12.70 5.50 -3.81
N ILE A 18 13.06 4.45 -3.07
CA ILE A 18 12.14 3.38 -2.66
C ILE A 18 10.94 3.96 -1.90
N TYR A 19 11.18 4.88 -0.96
CA TYR A 19 10.09 5.51 -0.20
C TYR A 19 9.12 6.27 -1.10
N LYS A 20 9.62 7.04 -2.06
CA LYS A 20 8.77 7.78 -3.01
C LYS A 20 7.93 6.83 -3.85
N THR A 21 8.52 5.73 -4.35
CA THR A 21 7.81 4.70 -5.10
C THR A 21 6.69 4.05 -4.27
N VAL A 22 6.98 3.67 -3.01
CA VAL A 22 5.97 3.09 -2.11
C VAL A 22 4.85 4.09 -1.79
N LEU A 23 5.19 5.36 -1.57
CA LEU A 23 4.21 6.42 -1.34
C LEU A 23 3.29 6.63 -2.55
N GLU A 24 3.85 6.64 -3.76
CA GLU A 24 3.08 6.73 -5.00
C GLU A 24 2.17 5.51 -5.18
N ALA A 25 2.69 4.30 -4.95
CA ALA A 25 1.92 3.06 -5.03
C ALA A 25 0.74 3.05 -4.04
N ASN A 26 0.95 3.47 -2.79
CA ASN A 26 -0.10 3.59 -1.78
C ASN A 26 -1.18 4.57 -2.24
N ARG A 27 -0.79 5.77 -2.70
CA ARG A 27 -1.74 6.78 -3.20
C ARG A 27 -2.53 6.27 -4.41
N LYS A 28 -1.86 5.58 -5.34
CA LYS A 28 -2.51 5.06 -6.54
C LYS A 28 -3.55 3.99 -6.21
N ALA A 29 -3.22 3.08 -5.27
CA ALA A 29 -4.15 2.08 -4.78
C ALA A 29 -5.33 2.68 -4.03
N VAL A 30 -5.11 3.65 -3.14
CA VAL A 30 -6.22 4.34 -2.46
C VAL A 30 -7.17 5.01 -3.47
N SER A 31 -6.62 5.69 -4.48
CA SER A 31 -7.43 6.37 -5.50
C SER A 31 -8.18 5.43 -6.45
N ALA A 32 -7.79 4.16 -6.54
CA ALA A 32 -8.47 3.17 -7.37
C ALA A 32 -9.74 2.59 -6.70
N ILE A 33 -9.92 2.81 -5.40
CA ILE A 33 -11.02 2.19 -4.65
C ILE A 33 -12.35 2.83 -5.01
N LEU A 34 -13.27 2.01 -5.50
CA LEU A 34 -14.68 2.37 -5.71
C LEU A 34 -15.57 1.17 -5.38
N PRO A 35 -16.82 1.39 -4.94
CA PRO A 35 -17.79 0.31 -4.85
C PRO A 35 -17.91 -0.43 -6.19
N GLY A 36 -17.83 -1.75 -6.13
CA GLY A 36 -17.93 -2.63 -7.27
C GLY A 36 -16.63 -2.86 -8.04
N ILE A 37 -15.50 -2.26 -7.67
CA ILE A 37 -14.22 -2.67 -8.24
C ILE A 37 -13.83 -4.06 -7.71
N ASP A 38 -13.06 -4.80 -8.50
CA ASP A 38 -12.44 -6.05 -8.02
C ASP A 38 -11.20 -5.72 -7.18
N SER A 39 -11.03 -6.43 -6.05
CA SER A 39 -9.89 -6.24 -5.14
C SER A 39 -8.52 -6.39 -5.84
N ARG A 40 -8.47 -7.21 -6.90
CA ARG A 40 -7.29 -7.39 -7.75
C ARG A 40 -6.86 -6.11 -8.46
N GLU A 41 -7.81 -5.31 -8.94
CA GLU A 41 -7.51 -4.06 -9.66
C GLU A 41 -6.88 -3.03 -8.72
N ILE A 42 -7.27 -3.04 -7.45
CA ILE A 42 -6.62 -2.22 -6.41
C ILE A 42 -5.17 -2.70 -6.21
N ASP A 43 -4.91 -4.00 -6.08
CA ASP A 43 -3.54 -4.53 -5.98
C ASP A 43 -2.69 -4.18 -7.22
N ASN A 44 -3.24 -4.39 -8.42
CA ASN A 44 -2.58 -4.08 -9.68
C ASN A 44 -2.15 -2.61 -9.74
N SER A 45 -2.98 -1.69 -9.26
CA SER A 45 -2.68 -0.26 -9.32
C SER A 45 -1.44 0.15 -8.49
N ALA A 46 -1.17 -0.51 -7.36
CA ALA A 46 0.07 -0.34 -6.60
C ALA A 46 1.22 -1.13 -7.24
N ARG A 47 0.96 -2.38 -7.60
CA ARG A 47 1.96 -3.30 -8.17
C ARG A 47 2.55 -2.77 -9.48
N ASP A 48 1.75 -2.11 -10.31
CA ASP A 48 2.20 -1.51 -11.57
C ASP A 48 3.13 -0.32 -11.36
N VAL A 49 2.88 0.52 -10.34
CA VAL A 49 3.79 1.62 -9.97
C VAL A 49 5.16 1.05 -9.57
N ILE A 50 5.14 0.05 -8.69
CA ILE A 50 6.36 -0.63 -8.21
C ILE A 50 7.10 -1.32 -9.35
N LYS A 51 6.37 -2.00 -10.25
CA LYS A 51 6.94 -2.67 -11.43
C LYS A 51 7.58 -1.68 -12.39
N LYS A 52 6.92 -0.56 -12.70
CA LYS A 52 7.45 0.49 -13.59
C LYS A 52 8.71 1.15 -13.04
N ALA A 53 8.83 1.23 -11.71
CA ALA A 53 10.03 1.72 -11.03
C ALA A 53 11.17 0.68 -10.95
N GLY A 54 10.99 -0.53 -11.52
CA GLY A 54 12.02 -1.58 -11.55
C GLY A 54 12.05 -2.48 -10.31
N TYR A 55 11.06 -2.40 -9.42
CA TYR A 55 11.04 -3.14 -8.14
C TYR A 55 10.09 -4.34 -8.11
N ALA A 56 9.67 -4.87 -9.27
CA ALA A 56 8.70 -5.96 -9.34
C ALA A 56 9.09 -7.19 -8.49
N GLY A 57 10.38 -7.55 -8.47
CA GLY A 57 10.90 -8.68 -7.69
C GLY A 57 11.02 -8.42 -6.18
N PHE A 58 10.72 -7.21 -5.71
CA PHE A 58 10.89 -6.78 -4.32
C PHE A 58 9.57 -6.50 -3.60
N PHE A 59 8.41 -6.79 -4.22
CA PHE A 59 7.08 -6.65 -3.64
C PHE A 59 6.32 -7.99 -3.64
N GLY A 60 6.60 -8.83 -2.63
CA GLY A 60 6.17 -10.23 -2.56
C GLY A 60 4.85 -10.50 -1.82
N HIS A 61 4.17 -9.50 -1.30
CA HIS A 61 2.90 -9.66 -0.57
C HIS A 61 1.75 -8.91 -1.27
N GLY A 62 0.52 -9.18 -0.83
CA GLY A 62 -0.67 -8.46 -1.32
C GLY A 62 -0.64 -6.99 -0.89
N THR A 63 -1.32 -6.14 -1.63
CA THR A 63 -1.44 -4.71 -1.31
C THR A 63 -2.25 -4.44 -0.04
N GLY A 64 -2.99 -5.42 0.51
CA GLY A 64 -3.65 -5.27 1.81
C GLY A 64 -4.68 -6.34 2.13
N HIS A 65 -5.41 -6.14 3.22
CA HIS A 65 -6.37 -7.08 3.77
C HIS A 65 -7.48 -6.38 4.56
N GLY A 66 -8.61 -7.05 4.76
CA GLY A 66 -9.69 -6.60 5.63
C GLY A 66 -9.24 -6.50 7.08
N VAL A 67 -9.87 -5.60 7.81
CA VAL A 67 -9.65 -5.39 9.24
C VAL A 67 -10.97 -5.06 9.93
N GLY A 68 -11.20 -5.70 11.07
CA GLY A 68 -12.42 -5.54 11.87
C GLY A 68 -12.22 -6.16 13.24
N LEU A 69 -12.92 -7.26 13.52
CA LEU A 69 -12.68 -8.02 14.76
C LEU A 69 -11.36 -8.77 14.70
N GLN A 70 -10.91 -9.14 13.49
CA GLN A 70 -9.63 -9.76 13.26
C GLN A 70 -8.68 -8.76 12.58
N VAL A 71 -7.39 -8.87 12.90
CA VAL A 71 -6.36 -8.09 12.20
C VAL A 71 -6.30 -8.45 10.72
N HIS A 72 -6.57 -9.70 10.38
CA HIS A 72 -6.67 -10.20 9.01
C HIS A 72 -8.04 -10.83 8.81
N GLU A 73 -8.87 -10.20 7.99
CA GLU A 73 -10.16 -10.72 7.53
C GLU A 73 -10.37 -10.35 6.05
N ALA A 74 -11.52 -10.73 5.48
CA ALA A 74 -11.88 -10.32 4.12
C ALA A 74 -12.21 -8.81 4.08
N PRO A 75 -11.98 -8.11 2.95
CA PRO A 75 -11.49 -8.63 1.68
C PRO A 75 -9.96 -8.72 1.59
N HIS A 76 -9.45 -9.64 0.77
CA HIS A 76 -8.02 -9.68 0.44
C HIS A 76 -7.71 -8.82 -0.79
N ILE A 77 -6.77 -7.89 -0.64
CA ILE A 77 -6.29 -7.01 -1.72
C ILE A 77 -4.97 -7.61 -2.26
N THR A 78 -5.09 -8.50 -3.24
CA THR A 78 -3.96 -9.31 -3.74
C THR A 78 -4.17 -9.71 -5.21
N TRP A 79 -3.07 -9.95 -5.94
CA TRP A 79 -3.08 -10.35 -7.35
C TRP A 79 -3.77 -11.69 -7.60
N ASN A 80 -3.73 -12.60 -6.62
CA ASN A 80 -4.18 -13.99 -6.80
C ASN A 80 -5.64 -14.25 -6.37
N ARG A 81 -6.34 -13.24 -5.85
CA ARG A 81 -7.76 -13.33 -5.48
C ARG A 81 -8.55 -12.26 -6.21
N LYS A 82 -9.87 -12.39 -6.20
CA LYS A 82 -10.79 -11.43 -6.77
C LYS A 82 -12.03 -11.41 -5.87
N GLU A 83 -12.21 -10.31 -5.17
CA GLU A 83 -13.35 -10.07 -4.31
C GLU A 83 -14.00 -8.75 -4.73
N ARG A 84 -15.33 -8.71 -4.74
CA ARG A 84 -16.08 -7.52 -5.12
C ARG A 84 -16.09 -6.55 -3.94
N ILE A 85 -15.48 -5.38 -4.12
CA ILE A 85 -15.48 -4.35 -3.09
C ILE A 85 -16.88 -3.74 -2.96
N ARG A 86 -17.34 -3.54 -1.73
CA ARG A 86 -18.64 -2.95 -1.41
C ARG A 86 -18.45 -1.74 -0.51
N GLU A 87 -19.43 -0.85 -0.54
CA GLU A 87 -19.51 0.27 0.40
C GLU A 87 -19.44 -0.25 1.86
N ASN A 88 -18.86 0.56 2.74
CA ASN A 88 -18.65 0.27 4.16
C ASN A 88 -17.64 -0.83 4.49
N MET A 89 -16.99 -1.45 3.51
CA MET A 89 -15.84 -2.32 3.78
C MET A 89 -14.67 -1.48 4.32
N VAL A 90 -13.90 -2.08 5.24
CA VAL A 90 -12.67 -1.52 5.80
C VAL A 90 -11.51 -2.49 5.54
N PHE A 91 -10.41 -1.97 5.00
CA PHE A 91 -9.21 -2.77 4.72
C PHE A 91 -7.95 -1.89 4.73
N THR A 92 -6.79 -2.52 4.73
CA THR A 92 -5.49 -1.88 4.60
C THR A 92 -5.11 -1.65 3.14
N ILE A 93 -4.30 -0.61 2.90
CA ILE A 93 -3.53 -0.40 1.67
C ILE A 93 -2.09 -0.16 2.08
N GLU A 94 -1.24 -1.17 1.85
CA GLU A 94 0.09 -1.29 2.44
C GLU A 94 1.19 -1.78 1.49
N PRO A 95 1.33 -1.23 0.28
CA PRO A 95 2.41 -1.66 -0.60
C PRO A 95 3.78 -1.49 0.08
N GLY A 96 4.71 -2.39 -0.27
CA GLY A 96 6.05 -2.40 0.30
C GLY A 96 7.10 -2.89 -0.67
N ILE A 97 8.32 -2.40 -0.50
CA ILE A 97 9.50 -2.81 -1.28
C ILE A 97 10.60 -3.21 -0.29
N TYR A 98 11.19 -4.38 -0.49
CA TYR A 98 12.24 -4.92 0.38
C TYR A 98 13.43 -5.38 -0.47
N VAL A 99 14.53 -4.64 -0.43
CA VAL A 99 15.74 -4.90 -1.21
C VAL A 99 16.83 -5.43 -0.28
N PRO A 100 17.30 -6.69 -0.45
CA PRO A 100 18.40 -7.24 0.33
C PRO A 100 19.63 -6.33 0.33
N GLY A 101 20.28 -6.19 1.49
CA GLY A 101 21.43 -5.29 1.66
C GLY A 101 21.10 -3.80 1.75
N THR A 102 19.95 -3.33 1.24
CA THR A 102 19.54 -1.91 1.32
C THR A 102 18.55 -1.64 2.45
N GLY A 103 17.58 -2.54 2.64
CA GLY A 103 16.48 -2.40 3.60
C GLY A 103 15.10 -2.45 2.94
N GLY A 104 14.07 -1.99 3.64
CA GLY A 104 12.71 -1.99 3.13
C GLY A 104 11.86 -0.80 3.57
N VAL A 105 10.84 -0.50 2.79
CA VAL A 105 9.85 0.55 3.07
C VAL A 105 8.45 -0.03 2.90
N ARG A 106 7.56 0.29 3.84
CA ARG A 106 6.12 0.02 3.73
C ARG A 106 5.33 1.21 4.26
N ILE A 107 4.28 1.60 3.54
CA ILE A 107 3.36 2.66 3.96
C ILE A 107 1.96 2.07 3.93
N GLU A 108 1.35 1.96 5.12
CA GLU A 108 0.04 1.33 5.30
C GLU A 108 -0.97 2.34 5.84
N ASP A 109 -2.12 2.42 5.17
CA ASP A 109 -3.29 3.14 5.64
C ASP A 109 -4.51 2.22 5.73
N MET A 110 -5.39 2.47 6.70
CA MET A 110 -6.73 1.87 6.72
C MET A 110 -7.69 2.76 5.95
N VAL A 111 -8.54 2.15 5.13
CA VAL A 111 -9.49 2.85 4.29
C VAL A 111 -10.91 2.34 4.49
N LEU A 112 -11.88 3.24 4.44
CA LEU A 112 -13.31 2.95 4.44
C LEU A 112 -13.87 3.23 3.05
N VAL A 113 -14.50 2.23 2.42
CA VAL A 113 -15.13 2.42 1.11
C VAL A 113 -16.38 3.29 1.23
N LYS A 114 -16.45 4.35 0.43
CA LYS A 114 -17.55 5.31 0.33
C LYS A 114 -18.25 5.20 -1.03
N PRO A 115 -19.45 5.78 -1.20
CA PRO A 115 -20.17 5.75 -2.48
C PRO A 115 -19.36 6.22 -3.70
N LYS A 116 -18.41 7.15 -3.51
CA LYS A 116 -17.61 7.78 -4.58
C LYS A 116 -16.10 7.66 -4.39
N GLY A 117 -15.63 6.66 -3.63
CA GLY A 117 -14.20 6.48 -3.41
C GLY A 117 -13.87 5.73 -2.13
N ALA A 118 -12.77 6.14 -1.50
CA ALA A 118 -12.41 5.71 -0.16
C ALA A 118 -12.04 6.89 0.73
N GLU A 119 -12.37 6.79 2.01
CA GLU A 119 -11.89 7.66 3.07
C GLU A 119 -10.69 7.00 3.74
N VAL A 120 -9.59 7.73 3.89
CA VAL A 120 -8.42 7.26 4.67
C VAL A 120 -8.67 7.55 6.15
N LEU A 121 -8.67 6.49 6.97
CA LEU A 121 -8.94 6.57 8.41
C LEU A 121 -7.69 6.89 9.24
N THR A 122 -6.51 6.50 8.74
CA THR A 122 -5.21 6.71 9.40
C THR A 122 -4.64 8.10 9.10
N ARG A 123 -4.31 8.87 10.14
CA ARG A 123 -3.98 10.31 10.01
C ARG A 123 -2.51 10.66 10.16
N LEU A 124 -1.63 9.73 10.55
CA LEU A 124 -0.19 10.03 10.64
C LEU A 124 0.35 10.45 9.26
N PRO A 125 1.22 11.49 9.20
CA PRO A 125 1.82 11.93 7.96
C PRO A 125 2.49 10.77 7.20
N ARG A 126 2.42 10.85 5.87
CA ARG A 126 3.19 10.03 4.93
C ARG A 126 4.38 10.81 4.36
N LYS A 127 4.69 11.97 4.96
CA LYS A 127 5.83 12.78 4.54
C LYS A 127 7.07 12.01 4.94
N LEU A 128 8.01 11.91 4.01
CA LEU A 128 9.30 11.32 4.32
C LEU A 128 9.98 12.14 5.42
N GLU A 129 10.26 11.48 6.54
CA GLU A 129 11.09 12.01 7.61
C GLU A 129 12.45 11.33 7.55
N VAL A 130 13.50 12.16 7.56
CA VAL A 130 14.90 11.70 7.60
C VAL A 130 15.50 12.24 8.89
N ILE A 131 15.77 11.32 9.81
CA ILE A 131 16.37 11.60 11.12
C ILE A 131 17.89 11.50 10.95
#